data_AF-A0A9X1SXH2-F1
#
_entry.id   AF-A0A9X1SXH2-F1
#
_cell.length_a   1.000
_cell.length_b   1.000
_cell.length_c   1.000
_cell.angle_alpha   90.00
_cell.angle_beta   90.00
_cell.angle_gamma   90.00
#
_symmetry.space_group_name_H-M   'P 1'
#
loop_
_entity.id
_entity.type
_entity.pdbx_description
1 polymer ?
#
loop_
_entity_poly.entity_id
_entity_poly.type
_entity_poly.pdbx_seq_one_letter_code
_entity_poly.pdbx_strand_id
1 'polypeptide(L)'
;MSEDTPWLSQAQLYNWMHLTGALTALPSAIETQLKRDSGLNFFEYSVLSGLSGAPGRAMKMSSLATCALGSPSRLSHAVTRLERAGWVERRNCTHSTRAVEAVLTDAGYAKVVQAAPAHAREARRLVADVLTEEEFDQLRRSLRKILRVAAPETLDLIDSSFEQQAGTEDPERPEPTAGLQQVCTDARHAELMAAGQLDPDALAQENAGRITA
;
A
#
# COMPACT_ATOMS: atom_id res chain seq x y z
N MET A 1 7.79 32.33 -36.17
CA MET A 1 8.80 32.24 -35.10
C MET A 1 8.97 30.76 -34.85
N SER A 2 10.08 30.16 -35.30
CA SER A 2 10.31 28.74 -35.05
C SER A 2 10.58 28.60 -33.56
N GLU A 3 9.69 27.94 -32.83
CA GLU A 3 9.98 27.47 -31.49
C GLU A 3 11.08 26.42 -31.61
N ASP A 4 12.32 26.83 -31.33
CA ASP A 4 13.42 25.90 -31.15
C ASP A 4 13.02 24.92 -30.05
N THR A 5 12.95 23.65 -30.40
CA THR A 5 12.59 22.60 -29.44
C THR A 5 13.63 22.61 -28.31
N PRO A 6 13.23 22.76 -27.05
CA PRO A 6 14.17 22.83 -25.93
C PRO A 6 14.68 21.44 -25.58
N TRP A 7 15.76 21.01 -26.23
CA TRP A 7 16.42 19.73 -25.96
C TRP A 7 17.04 19.68 -24.56
N LEU A 8 17.07 18.49 -23.96
CA LEU A 8 17.77 18.25 -22.70
C LEU A 8 19.28 18.40 -22.90
N SER A 9 19.95 19.07 -21.96
CA SER A 9 21.41 19.04 -21.86
C SER A 9 21.90 17.62 -21.55
N GLN A 10 23.19 17.35 -21.77
CA GLN A 10 23.79 16.03 -21.49
C GLN A 10 23.53 15.55 -20.06
N ALA A 11 23.65 16.46 -19.07
CA ALA A 11 23.38 16.14 -17.68
C ALA A 11 21.90 15.84 -17.42
N GLN A 12 20.99 16.60 -18.05
CA GLN A 12 19.56 16.35 -17.95
C GLN A 12 19.15 15.03 -18.60
N LEU A 13 19.74 14.68 -19.75
CA LEU A 13 19.53 13.40 -20.42
C LEU A 13 20.02 12.23 -19.55
N TYR A 14 21.21 12.36 -18.96
CA TYR A 14 21.74 11.33 -18.05
C TYR A 14 20.80 11.09 -16.86
N ASN A 15 20.33 12.15 -16.20
CA ASN A 15 19.36 12.05 -15.11
C ASN A 15 18.01 11.48 -15.56
N TRP A 16 17.53 11.90 -16.73
CA TRP A 16 16.29 11.39 -17.33
C TRP A 16 16.37 9.87 -17.59
N MET A 17 17.52 9.37 -18.06
CA MET A 17 17.73 7.94 -18.26
C MET A 17 17.72 7.15 -16.95
N HIS A 18 18.30 7.68 -15.86
CA HIS A 18 18.25 7.05 -14.53
C HIS A 18 16.82 6.96 -14.02
N LEU A 19 16.06 8.06 -14.11
CA LEU A 19 14.65 8.08 -13.70
C LEU A 19 13.83 7.07 -14.51
N THR A 20 13.99 7.06 -15.84
CA THR A 20 13.27 6.11 -16.71
C THR A 20 13.67 4.66 -16.42
N GLY A 21 14.95 4.40 -16.15
CA GLY A 21 15.44 3.09 -15.75
C GLY A 21 14.80 2.63 -14.43
N ALA A 22 14.71 3.50 -13.43
CA ALA A 22 14.05 3.19 -12.16
C ALA A 22 12.55 2.92 -12.32
N LEU A 23 11.85 3.77 -13.10
CA LEU A 23 10.41 3.62 -13.38
C LEU A 23 10.04 2.34 -14.15
N THR A 24 11.01 1.71 -14.81
CA THR A 24 10.80 0.46 -15.54
C THR A 24 11.27 -0.77 -14.76
N ALA A 25 12.45 -0.69 -14.12
CA ALA A 25 13.04 -1.80 -13.41
C ALA A 25 12.36 -2.11 -12.07
N LEU A 26 12.03 -1.09 -11.26
CA LEU A 26 11.46 -1.30 -9.93
C LEU A 26 10.09 -2.00 -9.98
N PRO A 27 9.12 -1.56 -10.81
CA PRO A 27 7.83 -2.27 -10.89
C PRO A 27 8.00 -3.72 -11.35
N SER A 28 8.90 -3.98 -12.31
CA SER A 28 9.15 -5.35 -12.80
C SER A 28 9.73 -6.28 -11.72
N ALA A 29 10.68 -5.78 -10.92
CA ALA A 29 11.26 -6.54 -9.81
C ALA A 29 10.21 -6.86 -8.73
N ILE A 30 9.41 -5.87 -8.33
CA ILE A 30 8.34 -6.03 -7.34
C ILE A 30 7.26 -7.00 -7.86
N GLU A 31 6.83 -6.86 -9.11
CA GLU A 31 5.87 -7.76 -9.75
C GLU A 31 6.37 -9.21 -9.76
N THR A 32 7.66 -9.41 -10.09
CA THR A 32 8.28 -10.73 -10.10
C THR A 32 8.24 -11.37 -8.71
N GLN A 33 8.60 -10.61 -7.68
CA GLN A 33 8.57 -11.08 -6.30
C GLN A 33 7.15 -11.44 -5.85
N LEU A 34 6.19 -10.52 -6.02
CA LEU A 34 4.80 -10.77 -5.61
C LEU A 34 4.19 -11.94 -6.34
N LYS A 35 4.48 -12.08 -7.64
CA LYS A 35 3.95 -13.19 -8.43
C LYS A 35 4.48 -14.53 -7.95
N ARG A 36 5.79 -14.62 -7.70
CA ARG A 36 6.46 -15.84 -7.23
C ARG A 36 5.99 -16.24 -5.83
N ASP A 37 5.93 -15.29 -4.91
CA ASP A 37 5.78 -15.60 -3.48
C ASP A 37 4.32 -15.63 -3.04
N SER A 38 3.42 -14.93 -3.75
CA SER A 38 2.02 -14.79 -3.36
C SER A 38 1.01 -15.06 -4.48
N GLY A 39 1.44 -15.14 -5.74
CA GLY A 39 0.56 -15.28 -6.90
C GLY A 39 -0.20 -14.00 -7.29
N LEU A 40 0.00 -12.91 -6.54
CA LEU A 40 -0.57 -11.58 -6.78
C LEU A 40 0.31 -10.79 -7.75
N ASN A 41 -0.30 -9.84 -8.46
CA ASN A 41 0.44 -8.71 -9.04
C ASN A 41 0.50 -7.54 -8.04
N PHE A 42 1.32 -6.53 -8.35
CA PHE A 42 1.49 -5.36 -7.49
C PHE A 42 0.18 -4.63 -7.22
N PHE A 43 -0.64 -4.44 -8.25
CA PHE A 43 -1.89 -3.72 -8.11
C PHE A 43 -2.90 -4.45 -7.19
N GLU A 44 -2.99 -5.77 -7.30
CA GLU A 44 -3.84 -6.60 -6.43
C GLU A 44 -3.36 -6.61 -5.00
N TYR A 45 -2.05 -6.71 -4.79
CA TYR A 45 -1.47 -6.56 -3.46
C TYR A 45 -1.79 -5.19 -2.87
N SER A 46 -1.62 -4.10 -3.62
CA SER A 46 -1.98 -2.74 -3.18
C SER A 46 -3.46 -2.60 -2.83
N VAL A 47 -4.36 -3.25 -3.59
CA VAL A 47 -5.80 -3.28 -3.26
C VAL A 47 -6.05 -3.98 -1.92
N LEU A 48 -5.51 -5.18 -1.73
CA LEU A 48 -5.71 -5.93 -0.49
C LEU A 48 -5.07 -5.22 0.71
N SER A 49 -3.86 -4.69 0.54
CA SER A 49 -3.11 -3.96 1.55
C SER A 49 -3.75 -2.61 1.91
N GLY A 50 -4.37 -1.93 0.93
CA GLY A 50 -5.12 -0.70 1.17
C GLY A 50 -6.40 -0.97 1.95
N LEU A 51 -7.12 -2.04 1.62
CA LEU A 51 -8.30 -2.47 2.38
C LEU A 51 -7.95 -2.93 3.79
N SER A 52 -6.86 -3.70 3.99
CA SER A 52 -6.49 -4.20 5.32
C SER A 52 -6.20 -3.08 6.32
N GLY A 53 -5.74 -1.94 5.82
CA GLY A 53 -5.49 -0.77 6.66
C GLY A 53 -6.65 0.20 6.83
N ALA A 54 -7.77 -0.03 6.14
CA ALA A 54 -8.95 0.83 6.23
C ALA A 54 -9.85 0.44 7.42
N PRO A 55 -10.57 1.40 8.03
CA PRO A 55 -11.57 1.10 9.04
C PRO A 55 -12.59 0.06 8.53
N GLY A 56 -12.86 -0.97 9.34
CA GLY A 56 -13.76 -2.08 8.95
C GLY A 56 -13.26 -2.93 7.77
N ARG A 57 -11.99 -2.77 7.38
CA ARG A 57 -11.37 -3.38 6.20
C ARG A 57 -12.14 -3.13 4.90
N ALA A 58 -12.81 -1.99 4.83
CA ALA A 58 -13.73 -1.66 3.76
C ALA A 58 -13.42 -0.28 3.16
N MET A 59 -13.58 -0.15 1.85
CA MET A 59 -13.40 1.12 1.17
C MET A 59 -14.32 1.24 -0.05
N LYS A 60 -14.86 2.45 -0.28
CA LYS A 60 -15.60 2.77 -1.51
C LYS A 60 -14.72 2.49 -2.73
N MET A 61 -15.30 1.91 -3.78
CA MET A 61 -14.57 1.56 -5.00
C MET A 61 -13.80 2.75 -5.62
N SER A 62 -14.36 3.95 -5.60
CA SER A 62 -13.66 5.15 -6.10
C SER A 62 -12.41 5.46 -5.29
N SER A 63 -12.55 5.54 -3.96
CA SER A 63 -11.42 5.77 -3.04
C SER A 63 -10.38 4.66 -3.11
N LEU A 64 -10.81 3.40 -3.31
CA LEU A 64 -9.89 2.27 -3.41
C LEU A 64 -9.08 2.27 -4.71
N ALA A 65 -9.67 2.70 -5.84
CA ALA A 65 -8.96 2.74 -7.12
C ALA A 65 -7.82 3.75 -7.02
N THR A 66 -8.18 4.89 -6.47
CA THR A 66 -7.35 6.02 -6.11
C THR A 66 -6.23 5.63 -5.12
N CYS A 67 -6.55 4.92 -4.03
CA CYS A 67 -5.57 4.41 -3.06
C CYS A 67 -4.58 3.40 -3.67
N ALA A 68 -5.07 2.49 -4.52
CA ALA A 68 -4.24 1.50 -5.21
C ALA A 68 -3.48 2.07 -6.42
N LEU A 69 -3.51 3.39 -6.64
CA LEU A 69 -2.86 4.09 -7.76
C LEU A 69 -3.31 3.54 -9.13
N GLY A 70 -4.61 3.29 -9.29
CA GLY A 70 -5.18 2.76 -10.52
C GLY A 70 -6.48 3.42 -10.96
N SER A 71 -6.86 3.15 -12.20
CA SER A 71 -8.14 3.62 -12.74
C SER A 71 -9.32 2.81 -12.16
N PRO A 72 -10.54 3.38 -12.12
CA PRO A 72 -11.75 2.65 -11.71
C PRO A 72 -11.99 1.37 -12.51
N SER A 73 -11.69 1.38 -13.81
CA SER A 73 -11.80 0.20 -14.68
C SER A 73 -10.80 -0.88 -14.28
N ARG A 74 -9.52 -0.50 -14.05
CA ARG A 74 -8.48 -1.44 -13.59
C ARG A 74 -8.86 -2.04 -12.24
N LEU A 75 -9.34 -1.22 -11.31
CA LEU A 75 -9.83 -1.69 -10.01
C LEU A 75 -10.98 -2.68 -10.19
N SER A 76 -11.97 -2.36 -11.02
CA SER A 76 -13.14 -3.22 -11.21
C SER A 76 -12.75 -4.62 -11.69
N HIS A 77 -11.78 -4.73 -12.61
CA HIS A 77 -11.24 -6.01 -13.04
C HIS A 77 -10.48 -6.73 -11.94
N ALA A 78 -9.61 -6.02 -11.20
CA ALA A 78 -8.84 -6.60 -10.11
C ALA A 78 -9.75 -7.15 -9.01
N VAL A 79 -10.71 -6.34 -8.53
CA VAL A 79 -11.66 -6.75 -7.49
C VAL A 79 -12.49 -7.94 -7.93
N THR A 80 -12.95 -8.00 -9.18
CA THR A 80 -13.66 -9.19 -9.69
C THR A 80 -12.81 -10.47 -9.60
N ARG A 81 -11.49 -10.37 -9.85
CA ARG A 81 -10.59 -11.52 -9.70
C ARG A 81 -10.36 -11.87 -8.23
N LEU A 82 -10.21 -10.86 -7.37
CA LEU A 82 -10.02 -11.05 -5.92
C LEU A 82 -11.28 -11.63 -5.25
N GLU A 83 -12.47 -11.26 -5.71
CA GLU A 83 -13.75 -11.85 -5.30
C GLU A 83 -13.84 -13.33 -5.70
N ARG A 84 -13.46 -13.67 -6.93
CA ARG A 84 -13.39 -15.08 -7.37
C ARG A 84 -12.41 -15.91 -6.54
N ALA A 85 -11.36 -15.28 -6.02
CA ALA A 85 -10.40 -15.90 -5.11
C ALA A 85 -10.88 -15.94 -3.64
N GLY A 86 -12.03 -15.33 -3.33
CA GLY A 86 -12.59 -15.26 -1.97
C GLY A 86 -11.88 -14.28 -1.03
N TRP A 87 -11.04 -13.38 -1.55
CA TRP A 87 -10.25 -12.44 -0.75
C TRP A 87 -10.94 -11.09 -0.53
N VAL A 88 -11.87 -10.73 -1.41
CA VAL A 88 -12.65 -9.49 -1.35
C VAL A 88 -14.11 -9.84 -1.58
N GLU A 89 -15.01 -9.00 -1.09
CA GLU A 89 -16.43 -9.01 -1.45
C GLU A 89 -16.91 -7.57 -1.69
N ARG A 90 -17.85 -7.40 -2.62
CA ARG A 90 -18.56 -6.12 -2.80
C ARG A 90 -19.85 -6.10 -1.98
N ARG A 91 -20.07 -4.98 -1.31
CA ARG A 91 -21.31 -4.71 -0.56
C ARG A 91 -21.83 -3.32 -0.90
N ASN A 92 -23.14 -3.12 -0.73
CA ASN A 92 -23.71 -1.77 -0.78
C ASN A 92 -23.31 -1.04 0.51
N CYS A 93 -22.88 0.21 0.38
CA CYS A 93 -22.53 1.01 1.54
C CYS A 93 -23.73 1.16 2.48
N THR A 94 -23.50 0.97 3.77
CA THR A 94 -24.51 1.09 4.83
C THR A 94 -25.22 2.46 4.83
N HIS A 95 -24.51 3.52 4.45
CA HIS A 95 -25.02 4.90 4.43
C HIS A 95 -25.46 5.38 3.03
N SER A 96 -25.32 4.55 1.99
CA SER A 96 -25.76 4.91 0.63
C SER A 96 -25.97 3.68 -0.24
N THR A 97 -27.22 3.44 -0.64
CA THR A 97 -27.59 2.34 -1.56
C THR A 97 -27.04 2.50 -2.98
N ARG A 98 -26.47 3.68 -3.30
CA ARG A 98 -25.87 3.97 -4.62
C ARG A 98 -24.36 3.75 -4.65
N ALA A 99 -23.71 3.59 -3.50
CA ALA A 99 -22.28 3.40 -3.42
C ALA A 99 -21.94 1.93 -3.13
N VAL A 100 -20.96 1.41 -3.85
CA VAL A 100 -20.42 0.06 -3.64
C VAL A 100 -19.06 0.19 -2.94
N GLU A 101 -18.90 -0.57 -1.88
CA GLU A 101 -17.62 -0.76 -1.20
C GLU A 101 -17.08 -2.15 -1.47
N ALA A 102 -15.76 -2.25 -1.51
CA ALA A 102 -15.05 -3.51 -1.41
C ALA A 102 -14.69 -3.72 0.06
N VAL A 103 -14.87 -4.95 0.54
CA VAL A 103 -14.55 -5.38 1.90
C VAL A 103 -13.56 -6.54 1.81
N LEU A 104 -12.49 -6.47 2.60
CA LEU A 104 -11.53 -7.55 2.72
C LEU A 104 -12.11 -8.67 3.59
N THR A 105 -12.10 -9.89 3.06
CA THR A 105 -12.51 -11.07 3.85
C THR A 105 -11.39 -11.48 4.81
N ASP A 106 -11.69 -12.35 5.78
CA ASP A 106 -10.66 -12.92 6.65
C ASP A 106 -9.60 -13.70 5.87
N ALA A 107 -10.01 -14.42 4.82
CA ALA A 107 -9.09 -15.11 3.91
C ALA A 107 -8.21 -14.12 3.13
N GLY A 108 -8.78 -12.98 2.71
CA GLY A 108 -8.02 -11.91 2.07
C GLY A 108 -7.02 -11.26 3.02
N TYR A 109 -7.41 -11.03 4.28
CA TYR A 109 -6.52 -10.50 5.30
C TYR A 109 -5.38 -11.46 5.62
N ALA A 110 -5.66 -12.76 5.81
CA ALA A 110 -4.63 -13.78 5.95
C ALA A 110 -3.65 -13.80 4.76
N LYS A 111 -4.16 -13.59 3.53
CA LYS A 111 -3.34 -13.49 2.33
C LYS A 111 -2.39 -12.29 2.37
N VAL A 112 -2.84 -11.13 2.86
CA VAL A 112 -1.99 -9.95 3.05
C VAL A 112 -0.92 -10.21 4.08
N VAL A 113 -1.29 -10.73 5.26
CA VAL A 113 -0.35 -11.05 6.35
C VAL A 113 0.74 -12.02 5.88
N GLN A 114 0.38 -13.01 5.05
CA GLN A 114 1.34 -13.93 4.45
C GLN A 114 2.30 -13.26 3.45
N ALA A 115 1.79 -12.33 2.63
CA ALA A 115 2.57 -11.70 1.55
C ALA A 115 3.44 -10.52 2.03
N ALA A 116 3.00 -9.81 3.07
CA ALA A 116 3.60 -8.56 3.52
C ALA A 116 5.09 -8.65 3.89
N PRO A 117 5.59 -9.67 4.60
CA PRO A 117 7.00 -9.71 4.99
C PRO A 117 7.95 -9.83 3.80
N ALA A 118 7.61 -10.68 2.83
CA ALA A 118 8.41 -10.84 1.62
C ALA A 118 8.41 -9.56 0.79
N HIS A 119 7.25 -8.90 0.68
CA HIS A 119 7.14 -7.61 0.00
C HIS A 119 7.95 -6.51 0.71
N ALA A 120 7.88 -6.42 2.03
CA ALA A 120 8.65 -5.45 2.82
C ALA A 120 10.16 -5.66 2.67
N ARG A 121 10.64 -6.91 2.75
CA ARG A 121 12.05 -7.25 2.51
C ARG A 121 12.51 -6.85 1.11
N GLU A 122 11.67 -7.05 0.09
CA GLU A 122 12.02 -6.66 -1.27
C GLU A 122 12.06 -5.14 -1.45
N ALA A 123 11.12 -4.39 -0.86
CA ALA A 123 11.15 -2.93 -0.87
C ALA A 123 12.39 -2.38 -0.16
N ARG A 124 12.81 -3.01 0.96
CA ARG A 124 14.06 -2.67 1.64
C ARG A 124 15.28 -2.94 0.77
N ARG A 125 15.39 -4.16 0.24
CA ARG A 125 16.51 -4.60 -0.60
C ARG A 125 16.70 -3.73 -1.85
N LEU A 126 15.59 -3.31 -2.47
CA LEU A 126 15.62 -2.54 -3.72
C LEU A 126 15.84 -1.04 -3.50
N VAL A 127 15.38 -0.49 -2.36
CA VAL A 127 15.35 0.96 -2.15
C VAL A 127 15.82 1.36 -0.75
N ALA A 128 15.14 0.90 0.31
CA ALA A 128 15.33 1.49 1.64
C ALA A 128 16.72 1.22 2.26
N ASP A 129 17.33 0.07 1.98
CA ASP A 129 18.67 -0.29 2.50
C ASP A 129 19.80 0.22 1.58
N VAL A 130 19.47 0.78 0.41
CA VAL A 130 20.43 1.31 -0.57
C VAL A 130 20.65 2.82 -0.40
N LEU A 131 19.69 3.51 0.23
CA LEU A 131 19.72 4.95 0.43
C LEU A 131 19.94 5.28 1.91
N THR A 132 20.77 6.29 2.16
CA THR A 132 20.81 6.95 3.47
C THR A 132 19.49 7.67 3.75
N GLU A 133 19.24 8.00 5.02
CA GLU A 133 18.04 8.75 5.41
C GLU A 133 17.95 10.11 4.69
N GLU A 134 19.09 10.81 4.55
CA GLU A 134 19.15 12.08 3.83
C GLU A 134 18.80 11.91 2.34
N GLU A 135 19.37 10.90 1.68
CA GLU A 135 19.07 10.61 0.27
C GLU A 135 17.61 10.23 0.07
N PHE A 136 17.04 9.44 0.99
CA PHE A 136 15.62 9.07 0.95
C PHE A 136 14.71 10.30 1.06
N ASP A 137 15.09 11.26 1.91
CA ASP A 137 14.37 12.52 2.06
C ASP A 137 14.53 13.46 0.85
N GLN A 138 15.70 13.49 0.24
CA GLN A 138 15.93 14.21 -1.02
C GLN A 138 15.11 13.59 -2.17
N LEU A 139 15.06 12.26 -2.25
CA LEU A 139 14.24 11.53 -3.21
C LEU A 139 12.76 11.87 -3.03
N ARG A 140 12.24 11.77 -1.79
CA ARG A 140 10.85 12.15 -1.46
C ARG A 140 10.54 13.57 -1.92
N ARG A 141 11.39 14.56 -1.58
CA ARG A 141 11.19 15.96 -2.00
C ARG A 141 11.18 16.13 -3.52
N SER A 142 12.01 15.39 -4.24
CA SER A 142 12.10 15.45 -5.71
C SER A 142 10.88 14.80 -6.37
N LEU A 143 10.48 13.61 -5.93
CA LEU A 143 9.29 12.91 -6.43
C LEU A 143 8.01 13.71 -6.19
N ARG A 144 7.87 14.37 -5.03
CA ARG A 144 6.75 15.28 -4.76
C ARG A 144 6.63 16.40 -5.79
N LYS A 145 7.75 17.00 -6.22
CA LYS A 145 7.74 18.05 -7.25
C LYS A 145 7.30 17.51 -8.60
N ILE A 146 7.76 16.30 -8.95
CA ILE A 146 7.39 15.63 -10.21
C ILE A 146 5.90 15.27 -10.20
N LEU A 147 5.41 14.62 -9.13
CA LEU A 147 4.00 14.23 -8.99
C LEU A 147 3.06 15.42 -9.03
N ARG A 148 3.43 16.56 -8.45
CA ARG A 148 2.62 17.79 -8.53
C ARG A 148 2.32 18.23 -9.96
N VAL A 149 3.21 17.92 -10.91
CA VAL A 149 3.02 18.25 -12.34
C VAL A 149 2.40 17.08 -13.10
N ALA A 150 2.86 15.86 -12.84
CA ALA A 150 2.51 14.69 -13.65
C ALA A 150 1.21 13.99 -13.22
N ALA A 151 0.89 14.02 -11.92
CA ALA A 151 -0.26 13.33 -11.32
C ALA A 151 -0.63 13.99 -9.98
N PRO A 152 -1.11 15.25 -9.98
CA PRO A 152 -1.39 16.00 -8.75
C PRO A 152 -2.40 15.28 -7.85
N GLU A 153 -3.40 14.63 -8.43
CA GLU A 153 -4.36 13.81 -7.68
C GLU A 153 -3.67 12.67 -6.94
N THR A 154 -2.62 12.05 -7.50
CA THR A 154 -1.84 11.01 -6.83
C THR A 154 -1.10 11.56 -5.60
N LEU A 155 -0.53 12.76 -5.74
CA LEU A 155 0.18 13.42 -4.64
C LEU A 155 -0.76 13.73 -3.46
N ASP A 156 -1.92 14.32 -3.75
CA ASP A 156 -2.90 14.72 -2.74
C ASP A 156 -3.38 13.51 -1.92
N LEU A 157 -3.45 12.33 -2.54
CA LEU A 157 -3.87 11.08 -1.88
C LEU A 157 -2.81 10.51 -0.97
N ILE A 158 -1.56 10.50 -1.43
CA ILE A 158 -0.44 10.08 -0.60
C ILE A 158 -0.42 10.96 0.66
N ASP A 159 -0.52 12.28 0.49
CA ASP A 159 -0.51 13.23 1.60
C ASP A 159 -1.72 13.05 2.53
N SER A 160 -2.94 12.99 1.98
CA SER A 160 -4.17 12.79 2.76
C SER A 160 -4.18 11.46 3.52
N SER A 161 -3.59 10.39 2.96
CA SER A 161 -3.52 9.08 3.63
C SER A 161 -2.60 9.11 4.84
N PHE A 162 -1.47 9.83 4.76
CA PHE A 162 -0.57 10.02 5.91
C PHE A 162 -1.15 11.01 6.93
N GLU A 163 -1.85 12.06 6.50
CA GLU A 163 -2.51 13.01 7.40
C GLU A 163 -3.69 12.40 8.15
N GLN A 164 -4.52 11.57 7.51
CA GLN A 164 -5.60 10.84 8.20
C GLN A 164 -5.08 9.80 9.20
N GLN A 165 -3.87 9.29 9.00
CA GLN A 165 -3.19 8.46 9.99
C GLN A 165 -2.67 9.26 11.19
N ALA A 166 -2.35 10.55 11.01
CA ALA A 166 -1.91 11.45 12.09
C ALA A 166 -3.07 12.15 12.84
N GLY A 167 -4.22 12.36 12.18
CA GLY A 167 -5.34 13.16 12.70
C GLY A 167 -6.37 12.42 13.58
N THR A 168 -6.07 11.20 14.05
CA THR A 168 -6.95 10.43 14.96
C THR A 168 -6.39 10.33 16.39
N GLU A 169 -5.79 11.42 16.87
CA GLU A 169 -5.37 11.57 18.28
C GLU A 169 -6.58 11.97 19.15
N ASP A 170 -7.37 10.98 19.58
CA ASP A 170 -8.27 11.08 20.74
C ASP A 170 -7.51 10.59 21.98
N PRO A 171 -7.18 11.44 22.97
CA PRO A 171 -6.25 11.11 24.06
C PRO A 171 -6.73 10.02 25.03
N GLU A 172 -7.98 9.57 24.97
CA GLU A 172 -8.51 8.48 25.80
C GLU A 172 -8.72 7.14 25.05
N ARG A 173 -8.40 7.08 23.75
CA ARG A 173 -8.54 5.86 22.94
C ARG A 173 -7.17 5.19 22.75
N PRO A 174 -7.02 3.85 22.90
CA PRO A 174 -5.75 3.20 22.58
C PRO A 174 -5.39 3.50 21.11
N GLU A 175 -4.18 4.01 20.90
CA GLU A 175 -3.76 4.69 19.67
C GLU A 175 -4.15 3.95 18.38
N PRO A 176 -4.62 4.67 17.33
CA PRO A 176 -4.90 4.06 16.04
C PRO A 176 -3.58 3.80 15.32
N THR A 177 -2.95 2.68 15.64
CA THR A 177 -1.76 2.22 14.93
C THR A 177 -2.15 1.83 13.50
N ALA A 178 -2.07 2.80 12.59
CA ALA A 178 -1.58 2.67 11.22
C ALA A 178 -1.83 1.33 10.54
N GLY A 179 -2.88 1.23 9.71
CA GLY A 179 -3.25 0.00 9.02
C GLY A 179 -2.14 -0.75 8.25
N LEU A 180 -1.13 -0.06 7.71
CA LEU A 180 0.04 -0.69 7.10
C LEU A 180 1.10 -1.11 8.13
N GLN A 181 1.28 -0.36 9.23
CA GLN A 181 2.13 -0.78 10.35
C GLN A 181 1.49 -1.95 11.10
N GLN A 182 0.16 -1.98 11.24
CA GLN A 182 -0.58 -3.09 11.85
C GLN A 182 -0.41 -4.36 11.02
N VAL A 183 -0.56 -4.30 9.70
CA VAL A 183 -0.24 -5.46 8.81
C VAL A 183 1.22 -5.90 8.95
N CYS A 184 2.18 -4.98 8.97
CA CYS A 184 3.58 -5.32 9.20
C CYS A 184 3.82 -5.91 10.60
N THR A 185 3.08 -5.44 11.60
CA THR A 185 3.15 -5.90 13.00
C THR A 185 2.53 -7.28 13.14
N ASP A 186 1.35 -7.52 12.55
CA ASP A 186 0.67 -8.81 12.51
C ASP A 186 1.49 -9.84 11.73
N ALA A 187 2.10 -9.43 10.62
CA ALA A 187 2.96 -10.29 9.85
C ALA A 187 4.27 -10.61 10.60
N ARG A 188 4.81 -9.66 11.37
CA ARG A 188 5.94 -9.89 12.27
C ARG A 188 5.57 -10.82 13.42
N HIS A 189 4.40 -10.65 14.03
CA HIS A 189 3.89 -11.58 15.06
C HIS A 189 3.68 -12.97 14.48
N ALA A 190 3.10 -13.09 13.29
CA ALA A 190 2.93 -14.37 12.60
C ALA A 190 4.27 -15.05 12.27
N GLU A 191 5.29 -14.30 11.82
CA GLU A 191 6.64 -14.82 11.61
C GLU A 191 7.28 -15.30 12.92
N LEU A 192 7.13 -14.56 14.02
CA LEU A 192 7.66 -14.93 15.32
C LEU A 192 6.94 -16.16 15.92
N MET A 193 5.64 -16.27 15.71
CA MET A 193 4.84 -17.45 16.09
C MET A 193 5.25 -18.69 15.29
N ALA A 194 5.44 -18.55 13.98
CA ALA A 194 5.94 -19.63 13.12
C ALA A 194 7.38 -20.06 13.47
N ALA A 195 8.19 -19.14 13.99
CA ALA A 195 9.53 -19.41 14.48
C ALA A 195 9.57 -19.98 15.92
N GLY A 196 8.43 -20.14 16.60
CA GLY A 196 8.35 -20.57 18.00
C GLY A 196 8.92 -19.57 19.00
N GLN A 197 9.01 -18.30 18.60
CA GLN A 197 9.62 -17.20 19.36
C GLN A 197 8.58 -16.31 20.05
N LEU A 198 7.28 -16.64 19.94
CA LEU A 198 6.18 -16.02 20.67
C LEU A 198 5.18 -17.08 21.17
N ASP A 199 4.62 -16.85 22.36
CA ASP A 199 3.66 -17.74 23.03
C ASP A 199 2.22 -17.43 22.55
N PRO A 200 1.47 -18.43 22.05
CA PRO A 200 0.06 -18.25 21.63
C PRO A 200 -0.86 -17.68 22.71
N ASP A 201 -0.65 -18.04 23.97
CA ASP A 201 -1.53 -17.64 25.08
C ASP A 201 -1.28 -16.19 25.51
N ALA A 202 -0.06 -15.67 25.30
CA ALA A 202 0.30 -14.28 25.57
C ALA A 202 -0.36 -13.31 24.58
N LEU A 203 -0.41 -13.67 23.29
CA LEU A 203 -1.09 -12.89 22.23
C LEU A 203 -2.62 -12.91 22.38
N ALA A 204 -3.19 -14.02 22.83
CA ALA A 204 -4.63 -14.12 23.10
C ALA A 204 -5.06 -13.24 24.27
N GLN A 205 -4.24 -13.11 25.31
CA GLN A 205 -4.49 -12.20 26.44
C GLN A 205 -4.32 -10.73 26.06
N GLU A 206 -3.33 -10.40 25.22
CA GLU A 206 -3.12 -9.03 24.72
C GLU A 206 -4.25 -8.57 23.78
N ASN A 207 -4.77 -9.46 22.94
CA ASN A 207 -5.92 -9.17 22.07
C ASN A 207 -7.26 -9.18 22.83
N ALA A 208 -7.44 -10.03 23.84
CA ALA A 208 -8.65 -10.03 24.67
C ALA A 208 -8.81 -8.72 25.46
N GLY A 209 -7.71 -8.12 25.91
CA GLY A 209 -7.71 -6.82 26.58
C GLY A 209 -8.13 -5.63 25.70
N ARG A 210 -8.05 -5.77 24.36
CA ARG A 210 -8.45 -4.72 23.39
C ARG A 210 -9.89 -4.81 22.90
N ILE A 211 -10.61 -5.90 23.19
CA ILE A 211 -12.02 -6.10 22.78
C ILE A 211 -13.01 -5.70 23.90
N THR A 212 -12.56 -5.63 25.15
CA THR A 212 -13.39 -5.25 26.31
C THR A 212 -13.16 -3.82 26.84
N ALA A 213 -12.35 -3.00 26.16
CA ALA A 213 -12.07 -1.61 26.51
C ALA A 213 -12.52 -0.65 25.40
#